data_AF-F8WRH7-F1
#
_entry.id   AF-F8WRH7-F1
#
_cell.length_a   1.000
_cell.length_b   1.000
_cell.length_c   1.000
_cell.angle_alpha   90.00
_cell.angle_beta   90.00
_cell.angle_gamma   90.00
#
_symmetry.space_group_name_H-M   'P 1'
#
loop_
_entity.id
_entity.type
_entity.pdbx_description
1 polymer ?
#
loop_
_entity_poly.entity_id
_entity_poly.type
_entity_poly.pdbx_seq_one_letter_code
_entity_poly.pdbx_strand_id
1 'polypeptide(L)'
;EVFAESFATALATLHAVPISAAVDAGMLIRTPTQARQKVADDVDRVRREFVVNDKRLHRWQRWLDDDSSWPDFSVVVHGDLYVGHVLIDNTERVSGMIDWSEARVDDPAIDMAAHLMVFGEEGLA
;
A
#
# COMPACT_ATOMS: atom_id res chain seq x y z
N GLU A 1 -4.94 -9.87 -19.22
CA GLU A 1 -3.93 -8.90 -19.68
C GLU A 1 -4.43 -7.46 -19.59
N VAL A 2 -5.54 -7.09 -20.24
CA VAL A 2 -6.03 -5.68 -20.28
C VAL A 2 -6.16 -5.04 -18.88
N PHE A 3 -6.81 -5.72 -17.94
CA PHE A 3 -6.92 -5.23 -16.56
C PHE A 3 -5.55 -5.04 -15.91
N ALA A 4 -4.70 -6.07 -15.90
CA ALA A 4 -3.40 -6.05 -15.24
C ALA A 4 -2.51 -4.92 -15.77
N GLU A 5 -2.40 -4.77 -17.09
CA GLU A 5 -1.60 -3.71 -17.73
C GLU A 5 -2.14 -2.31 -17.41
N SER A 6 -3.45 -2.13 -17.51
CA SER A 6 -4.07 -0.83 -17.23
C SER A 6 -4.04 -0.47 -15.74
N PHE A 7 -4.18 -1.44 -14.85
CA PHE A 7 -4.02 -1.27 -13.42
C PHE A 7 -2.57 -0.90 -13.06
N ALA A 8 -1.58 -1.62 -13.58
CA ALA A 8 -0.17 -1.31 -13.36
C ALA A 8 0.16 0.11 -13.83
N THR A 9 -0.34 0.52 -15.00
CA THR A 9 -0.17 1.87 -15.53
C THR A 9 -0.86 2.92 -14.66
N ALA A 10 -2.09 2.66 -14.21
CA ALA A 10 -2.84 3.57 -13.34
C ALA A 10 -2.14 3.73 -11.98
N LEU A 11 -1.65 2.63 -11.40
CA LEU A 11 -0.95 2.63 -10.12
C LEU A 11 0.38 3.38 -10.21
N ALA A 12 1.16 3.15 -11.26
CA ALA A 12 2.40 3.91 -11.50
C ALA A 12 2.11 5.41 -11.67
N THR A 13 1.00 5.76 -12.32
CA THR A 13 0.57 7.16 -12.48
C THR A 13 0.20 7.79 -11.13
N LEU A 14 -0.52 7.06 -10.27
CA LEU A 14 -0.85 7.51 -8.91
C LEU A 14 0.42 7.71 -8.07
N HIS A 15 1.31 6.72 -8.05
CA HIS A 15 2.56 6.77 -7.28
C HIS A 15 3.53 7.84 -7.79
N ALA A 16 3.37 8.31 -9.03
CA ALA A 16 4.13 9.42 -9.61
C ALA A 16 3.55 10.81 -9.27
N VAL A 17 2.41 10.92 -8.56
CA VAL A 17 1.90 12.22 -8.11
C VAL A 17 2.95 12.91 -7.22
N PRO A 18 3.34 14.17 -7.52
CA PRO A 18 4.37 14.85 -6.74
C PRO A 18 3.99 14.98 -5.26
N ILE A 19 4.92 14.69 -4.36
CA ILE A 19 4.71 14.87 -2.91
C ILE A 19 4.33 16.33 -2.59
N SER A 20 4.83 17.31 -3.34
CA SER A 20 4.42 18.72 -3.19
C SER A 20 2.92 18.91 -3.39
N ALA A 21 2.29 18.21 -4.35
CA ALA A 21 0.85 18.29 -4.55
C ALA A 21 0.07 17.68 -3.37
N ALA A 22 0.60 16.61 -2.76
CA ALA A 22 0.03 16.03 -1.55
C ALA A 22 0.14 16.97 -0.34
N VAL A 23 1.27 17.69 -0.22
CA VAL A 23 1.47 18.74 0.80
C VAL A 23 0.48 19.89 0.58
N ASP A 24 0.34 20.38 -0.65
CA ASP A 24 -0.59 21.45 -1.01
C ASP A 24 -2.05 21.07 -0.73
N ALA A 25 -2.38 19.77 -0.87
CA ALA A 25 -3.69 19.21 -0.55
C ALA A 25 -3.90 18.92 0.95
N GLY A 26 -2.89 19.11 1.81
CA GLY A 26 -2.99 18.85 3.25
C GLY A 26 -3.05 17.37 3.62
N MET A 27 -2.51 16.49 2.78
CA MET A 27 -2.51 15.05 3.04
C MET A 27 -1.58 14.69 4.21
N LEU A 28 -1.84 13.53 4.83
CA LEU A 28 -0.90 12.92 5.76
C LEU A 28 0.37 12.51 5.00
N ILE A 29 1.53 12.91 5.52
CA ILE A 29 2.84 12.59 4.94
C ILE A 29 3.64 11.75 5.93
N ARG A 30 4.09 10.58 5.50
CA ARG A 30 5.10 9.77 6.19
C ARG A 30 6.36 9.66 5.34
N THR A 31 7.50 9.89 5.97
CA THR A 31 8.80 9.47 5.43
C THR A 31 8.96 7.95 5.51
N PRO A 32 9.95 7.35 4.84
CA PRO A 32 10.23 5.91 4.98
C PRO A 32 10.41 5.46 6.43
N THR A 33 11.11 6.27 7.25
CA THR A 33 11.27 5.99 8.68
C THR A 33 9.94 6.03 9.43
N GLN A 34 9.07 7.00 9.13
CA GLN A 34 7.75 7.11 9.76
C GLN A 34 6.79 6.00 9.29
N ALA A 35 6.90 5.57 8.03
CA ALA A 35 6.15 4.44 7.48
C ALA A 35 6.46 3.16 8.27
N ARG A 36 7.75 2.83 8.41
CA ARG A 36 8.21 1.69 9.23
C ARG A 36 7.82 1.82 10.69
N GLN A 37 7.99 3.01 11.28
CA GLN A 37 7.59 3.25 12.66
C GLN A 37 6.08 3.05 12.87
N LYS A 38 5.24 3.47 11.93
CA LYS A 38 3.79 3.28 12.03
C LYS A 38 3.41 1.79 12.07
N VAL A 39 4.07 0.96 11.28
CA VAL A 39 3.86 -0.50 11.32
C VAL A 39 4.31 -1.08 12.66
N ALA A 40 5.45 -0.62 13.21
CA ALA A 40 5.91 -1.02 14.54
C ALA A 40 4.88 -0.67 15.63
N ASP A 41 4.35 0.56 15.59
CA ASP A 41 3.36 1.05 16.56
C ASP A 41 2.06 0.23 16.51
N ASP A 42 1.63 -0.17 15.30
CA ASP A 42 0.44 -1.00 15.12
C ASP A 42 0.64 -2.42 15.63
N VAL A 43 1.78 -3.04 15.35
CA VAL A 43 2.12 -4.37 15.88
C VAL A 43 2.14 -4.34 17.41
N ASP A 44 2.76 -3.32 18.00
CA ASP A 44 2.80 -3.14 19.45
C ASP A 44 1.41 -2.88 20.04
N ARG A 45 0.56 -2.10 19.35
CA ARG A 45 -0.84 -1.91 19.77
C ARG A 45 -1.60 -3.23 19.76
N VAL A 46 -1.51 -4.01 18.68
CA VAL A 46 -2.18 -5.32 18.59
C VAL A 46 -1.67 -6.26 19.69
N ARG A 47 -0.36 -6.26 19.98
CA ARG A 47 0.23 -7.09 21.05
C ARG A 47 -0.29 -6.72 22.44
N ARG A 48 -0.59 -5.44 22.71
CA ARG A 48 -1.16 -4.99 23.99
C ARG A 48 -2.63 -5.39 24.14
N GLU A 49 -3.40 -5.30 23.06
CA GLU A 49 -4.86 -5.43 23.11
C GLU A 49 -5.36 -6.87 22.84
N PHE A 50 -4.56 -7.71 22.19
CA PHE A 50 -4.98 -9.05 21.74
C PHE A 50 -3.94 -10.12 22.06
N VAL A 51 -4.42 -11.36 22.25
CA VAL A 51 -3.56 -12.55 22.25
C VAL A 51 -3.26 -12.91 20.80
N VAL A 52 -1.98 -12.83 20.42
CA VAL A 52 -1.49 -13.10 19.07
C VAL A 52 -0.73 -14.43 19.04
N ASN A 53 -0.91 -15.22 17.98
CA ASN A 53 -0.09 -16.41 17.78
C ASN A 53 1.41 -16.04 17.66
N ASP A 54 2.27 -16.74 18.41
CA ASP A 54 3.71 -16.44 18.47
C ASP A 54 4.38 -16.37 17.10
N LYS A 55 4.02 -17.28 16.17
CA LYS A 55 4.64 -17.28 14.82
C LYS A 55 4.27 -16.03 14.03
N ARG A 56 3.08 -15.44 14.23
CA ARG A 56 2.69 -14.18 13.58
C ARG A 56 3.49 -13.00 14.14
N LEU A 57 3.64 -12.93 15.47
CA LEU A 57 4.42 -11.88 16.11
C LEU A 57 5.89 -11.94 15.66
N HIS A 58 6.50 -13.13 15.65
CA HIS A 58 7.87 -13.30 15.17
C HIS A 58 8.03 -12.96 13.69
N ARG A 59 7.02 -13.23 12.85
CA ARG A 59 7.04 -12.85 11.43
C ARG A 59 7.09 -11.32 11.29
N TRP A 60 6.21 -10.60 11.99
CA TRP A 60 6.17 -9.14 11.93
C TRP A 60 7.44 -8.52 12.48
N GLN A 61 7.98 -9.03 13.58
CA GLN A 61 9.24 -8.52 14.15
C GLN A 61 10.41 -8.71 13.17
N ARG A 62 10.56 -9.90 12.57
CA ARG A 62 11.62 -10.15 11.58
C ARG A 62 11.50 -9.23 10.36
N TRP A 63 10.28 -8.99 9.88
CA TRP A 63 10.05 -8.06 8.79
C TRP A 63 10.36 -6.60 9.18
N LEU A 64 9.96 -6.19 10.40
CA LEU A 64 10.31 -4.89 10.95
C LEU A 64 11.80 -4.70 11.18
N ASP A 65 12.58 -5.77 11.36
CA ASP A 65 14.03 -5.72 11.56
C ASP A 65 14.85 -5.89 10.27
N ASP A 66 14.21 -6.25 9.15
CA ASP A 66 14.87 -6.48 7.86
C ASP A 66 14.97 -5.21 7.02
N ASP A 67 16.08 -4.48 7.16
CA ASP A 67 16.35 -3.26 6.40
C ASP A 67 16.23 -3.43 4.88
N SER A 68 16.49 -4.63 4.35
CA SER A 68 16.41 -4.88 2.91
C SER A 68 14.99 -4.93 2.36
N SER A 69 13.99 -5.09 3.24
CA SER A 69 12.58 -5.14 2.86
C SER A 69 11.91 -3.76 2.81
N TRP A 70 12.50 -2.73 3.40
CA TRP A 70 11.88 -1.41 3.52
C TRP A 70 12.36 -0.46 2.41
N PRO A 71 11.45 0.26 1.74
CA PRO A 71 11.84 1.24 0.73
C PRO A 71 12.55 2.43 1.37
N ASP A 72 13.42 3.09 0.62
CA ASP A 72 14.09 4.35 0.99
C ASP A 72 13.33 5.59 0.49
N PHE A 73 12.11 5.40 -0.04
CA PHE A 73 11.22 6.46 -0.52
C PHE A 73 9.76 6.20 -0.13
N SER A 74 8.93 7.22 -0.28
CA SER A 74 7.48 7.17 -0.07
C SER A 74 6.79 7.86 -1.24
N VAL A 75 5.56 7.45 -1.54
CA VAL A 75 4.76 7.95 -2.68
C VAL A 75 3.34 8.25 -2.22
N VAL A 76 2.57 8.98 -3.04
CA VAL A 76 1.13 9.06 -2.83
C VAL A 76 0.53 7.66 -3.05
N VAL A 77 -0.10 7.11 -2.02
CA VAL A 77 -0.83 5.85 -2.06
C VAL A 77 -2.32 6.07 -1.93
N HIS A 78 -3.12 5.17 -2.49
CA HIS A 78 -4.55 5.12 -2.27
C HIS A 78 -4.87 4.70 -0.83
N GLY A 79 -4.11 3.75 -0.29
CA GLY A 79 -4.15 3.37 1.13
C GLY A 79 -5.13 2.24 1.46
N ASP A 80 -6.15 2.05 0.64
CA ASP A 80 -7.11 0.92 0.71
C ASP A 80 -7.43 0.36 -0.71
N LEU A 81 -6.39 0.10 -1.51
CA LEU A 81 -6.58 -0.30 -2.90
C LEU A 81 -6.77 -1.83 -3.03
N TYR A 82 -7.95 -2.24 -3.49
CA TYR A 82 -8.23 -3.60 -3.96
C TYR A 82 -9.25 -3.58 -5.10
N VAL A 83 -9.52 -4.73 -5.73
CA VAL A 83 -10.38 -4.83 -6.93
C VAL A 83 -11.79 -4.24 -6.75
N GLY A 84 -12.33 -4.17 -5.52
CA GLY A 84 -13.63 -3.54 -5.26
C GLY A 84 -13.61 -2.01 -5.31
N HIS A 85 -12.42 -1.39 -5.22
CA HIS A 85 -12.20 0.05 -5.29
C HIS A 85 -11.64 0.51 -6.64
N VAL A 86 -11.55 -0.39 -7.62
CA VAL A 86 -11.09 -0.09 -8.98
C VAL A 86 -12.29 -0.15 -9.93
N LEU A 87 -12.56 0.95 -10.62
CA LEU A 87 -13.58 1.01 -11.67
C LEU A 87 -12.98 0.54 -12.98
N ILE A 88 -13.70 -0.31 -13.70
CA ILE A 88 -13.33 -0.81 -15.02
C ILE A 88 -14.41 -0.44 -16.05
N ASP A 89 -14.00 -0.21 -17.29
CA ASP A 89 -14.93 -0.14 -18.41
C ASP A 89 -15.35 -1.55 -18.90
N ASN A 90 -16.20 -1.59 -19.93
CA ASN A 90 -16.69 -2.85 -20.51
C ASN A 90 -15.60 -3.70 -21.20
N THR A 91 -14.37 -3.19 -21.29
CA THR A 91 -13.19 -3.88 -21.83
C THR A 91 -12.23 -4.33 -20.73
N GLU A 92 -12.64 -4.23 -19.46
CA GLU A 92 -11.83 -4.54 -18.27
C GLU A 92 -10.67 -3.57 -18.04
N ARG A 93 -10.63 -2.43 -18.75
CA ARG A 93 -9.60 -1.41 -18.58
C ARG A 93 -9.94 -0.54 -17.38
N VAL A 94 -8.94 -0.28 -16.53
CA VAL A 94 -9.09 0.65 -15.41
C VAL A 94 -9.50 2.03 -15.91
N SER A 95 -10.62 2.54 -15.39
CA SER A 95 -11.19 3.84 -15.72
C SER A 95 -11.28 4.80 -14.53
N GLY A 96 -11.05 4.30 -13.31
CA GLY A 96 -11.00 5.11 -12.10
C GLY A 96 -10.71 4.31 -10.83
N MET A 97 -10.56 5.02 -9.72
CA MET A 97 -10.43 4.47 -8.36
C MET A 97 -11.34 5.27 -7.42
N ILE A 98 -11.92 4.61 -6.42
CA ILE A 98 -12.89 5.17 -5.47
C ILE A 98 -12.47 4.88 -4.02
N ASP A 99 -13.08 5.59 -3.06
CA ASP A 99 -12.84 5.44 -1.62
C ASP A 99 -11.44 5.84 -1.15
N TRP A 100 -11.11 7.13 -1.34
CA TRP A 100 -9.80 7.73 -1.02
C TRP A 100 -9.62 8.12 0.44
N SER A 101 -10.40 7.57 1.37
CA SER A 101 -10.39 7.96 2.78
C SER A 101 -9.03 7.71 3.47
N GLU A 102 -8.29 6.70 3.00
CA GLU A 102 -6.99 6.30 3.53
C GLU A 102 -5.79 6.89 2.76
N ALA A 103 -6.04 7.78 1.79
CA ALA A 103 -5.01 8.33 0.92
C ALA A 103 -3.98 9.16 1.69
N ARG A 104 -2.70 8.94 1.40
CA ARG A 104 -1.55 9.55 2.11
C ARG A 104 -0.26 9.41 1.32
N VAL A 105 0.81 10.07 1.75
CA VAL A 105 2.17 9.74 1.30
C VAL A 105 2.77 8.70 2.25
N ASP A 106 3.12 7.52 1.74
CA ASP A 106 3.56 6.36 2.54
C ASP A 106 4.28 5.31 1.67
N ASP A 107 4.53 4.11 2.22
CA ASP A 107 5.12 2.97 1.53
C ASP A 107 4.29 2.52 0.29
N PRO A 108 4.85 2.48 -0.94
CA PRO A 108 4.14 2.05 -2.14
C PRO A 108 3.55 0.62 -2.06
N ALA A 109 4.14 -0.27 -1.26
CA ALA A 109 3.70 -1.66 -1.15
C ALA A 109 2.28 -1.80 -0.57
N ILE A 110 1.78 -0.77 0.12
CA ILE A 110 0.41 -0.71 0.66
C ILE A 110 -0.62 -0.98 -0.45
N ASP A 111 -0.45 -0.40 -1.62
CA ASP A 111 -1.41 -0.52 -2.74
C ASP A 111 -1.24 -1.80 -3.56
N MET A 112 -0.22 -2.62 -3.27
CA MET A 112 0.06 -3.88 -3.99
C MET A 112 -0.33 -5.12 -3.20
N ALA A 113 -0.45 -5.02 -1.88
CA ALA A 113 -0.73 -6.15 -1.00
C ALA A 113 -2.03 -6.91 -1.38
N ALA A 114 -3.10 -6.18 -1.70
CA ALA A 114 -4.36 -6.79 -2.11
C ALA A 114 -4.32 -7.38 -3.53
N HIS A 115 -3.49 -6.81 -4.43
CA HIS A 115 -3.29 -7.38 -5.76
C HIS A 115 -2.66 -8.78 -5.66
N LEU A 116 -1.60 -8.93 -4.84
CA LEU A 116 -1.03 -10.22 -4.50
C LEU A 116 -2.06 -11.18 -3.88
N MET A 117 -2.90 -10.67 -2.97
CA MET A 117 -3.93 -11.50 -2.32
C MET A 117 -4.94 -12.08 -3.32
N VAL A 118 -5.32 -11.32 -4.35
CA VAL A 118 -6.35 -11.72 -5.32
C VAL A 118 -5.77 -12.51 -6.48
N PHE A 119 -4.61 -12.13 -6.99
CA PHE A 119 -4.04 -12.68 -8.23
C PHE A 119 -2.83 -13.60 -8.00
N GLY A 120 -2.35 -13.74 -6.77
CA GLY A 120 -1.19 -14.57 -6.44
C GLY A 120 0.14 -13.98 -6.93
N GLU A 121 1.22 -14.75 -6.76
CA GLU A 121 2.57 -14.31 -7.14
C GLU A 121 2.70 -14.06 -8.66
N GLU A 122 1.98 -14.81 -9.49
CA GLU A 122 1.93 -14.61 -10.95
C GLU A 122 1.34 -13.24 -11.33
N GLY A 123 0.46 -12.67 -10.49
CA GLY A 123 -0.09 -11.33 -10.70
C GLY A 123 0.91 -10.19 -10.44
N LEU A 124 2.08 -10.48 -9.87
CA LEU A 124 3.15 -9.51 -9.67
C LEU A 124 4.27 -9.61 -10.73
N ALA A 125 4.23 -10.61 -11.60
CA ALA A 125 5.23 -10.85 -12.65
C ALA A 125 5.00 -9.96 -13.87
#